data_AF-A0AAD9TTK0-F1
#
_entry.id   AF-A0AAD9TTK0-F1
#
_cell.length_a   1.000
_cell.length_b   1.000
_cell.length_c   1.000
_cell.angle_alpha   90.00
_cell.angle_beta   90.00
_cell.angle_gamma   90.00
#
_symmetry.space_group_name_H-M   'P 1'
#
loop_
_entity.id
_entity.type
_entity.pdbx_description
1 polymer ?
#
loop_
_entity_poly.entity_id
_entity_poly.type
_entity_poly.pdbx_seq_one_letter_code
_entity_poly.pdbx_strand_id
1 'polypeptide(L)'
;MSWSICSESVPAEGMTRFRLVSYNMLAESYIGLPYYSYSYSYSSSRCLDWRNRSKATLTLLKELRSDFLCLLELEHEYFYITELKTYGYYSVYIQRDGEKPDWCGIFYKHNVVESLIKNTINYNDLSKSCYDDDDLGYSSYDDGDLGYSCNGDDDLGRDCVGIMVAFRLRGAPSNHIVIVANTHIF
;
A
#
# COMPACT_ATOMS: atom_id res chain seq x y z
N MET A 1 -6.05 -11.08 20.46
CA MET A 1 -4.66 -10.89 19.97
C MET A 1 -3.69 -11.08 21.12
N SER A 2 -2.57 -11.74 20.86
CA SER A 2 -1.43 -11.80 21.78
C SER A 2 -0.35 -10.85 21.26
N TRP A 3 0.32 -10.12 22.15
CA TRP A 3 1.43 -9.23 21.82
C TRP A 3 2.73 -9.84 22.34
N SER A 4 3.76 -9.84 21.50
CA SER A 4 5.13 -10.17 21.91
C SER A 4 5.94 -8.89 22.01
N ILE A 5 6.69 -8.74 23.10
CA ILE A 5 7.57 -7.59 23.31
C ILE A 5 8.95 -7.97 22.80
N CYS A 6 9.40 -7.35 21.70
CA CYS A 6 10.74 -7.58 21.15
C CYS A 6 11.82 -6.77 21.87
N SER A 7 11.45 -5.64 22.47
CA SER A 7 12.35 -4.78 23.23
C SER A 7 11.55 -3.96 24.24
N GLU A 8 11.96 -4.04 25.49
CA GLU A 8 11.53 -3.08 26.50
C GLU A 8 12.43 -1.85 26.40
N SER A 9 11.86 -0.74 25.96
CA SER A 9 12.47 0.57 26.16
C SER A 9 11.73 1.28 27.28
N VAL A 10 12.46 1.88 28.23
CA VAL A 10 11.92 3.01 28.97
C VAL A 10 11.92 4.17 27.96
N PRO A 11 10.76 4.78 27.65
CA PRO A 11 10.76 5.91 26.74
C PRO A 11 11.65 6.99 27.37
N ALA A 12 12.73 7.37 26.68
CA ALA A 12 13.50 8.54 27.07
C ALA A 12 12.57 9.75 27.12
N GLU A 13 12.92 10.75 27.94
CA GLU A 13 12.15 11.98 28.03
C GLU A 13 11.98 12.59 26.62
N GLY A 14 10.73 12.75 26.19
CA GLY A 14 10.40 13.23 24.84
C GLY A 14 10.31 12.17 23.72
N MET A 15 10.41 10.88 24.02
CA MET A 15 10.22 9.81 23.05
C MET A 15 8.74 9.55 22.74
N THR A 16 8.32 9.77 21.49
CA THR A 16 6.97 9.45 20.99
C THR A 16 6.93 8.04 20.44
N ARG A 17 5.88 7.28 20.80
CA ARG A 17 5.58 5.96 20.23
C ARG A 17 4.39 6.06 19.31
N PHE A 18 4.41 5.28 18.24
CA PHE A 18 3.27 5.09 17.36
C PHE A 18 3.14 3.61 17.00
N ARG A 19 1.95 3.22 16.54
CA ARG A 19 1.63 1.87 16.08
C ARG A 19 1.35 1.90 14.58
N LEU A 20 2.09 1.08 13.84
CA LEU A 20 1.88 0.87 12.41
C LEU A 20 1.39 -0.56 12.16
N VAL A 21 0.41 -0.69 11.29
CA VAL A 21 -0.09 -1.97 10.78
C VAL A 21 0.04 -1.93 9.28
N SER A 22 0.51 -3.03 8.68
CA SER A 22 0.40 -3.30 7.25
C SER A 22 -0.49 -4.52 7.04
N TYR A 23 -1.45 -4.42 6.15
CA TYR A 23 -2.45 -5.47 5.95
C TYR A 23 -2.97 -5.51 4.51
N ASN A 24 -2.84 -6.66 3.85
CA ASN A 24 -3.47 -6.92 2.56
C ASN A 24 -4.91 -7.42 2.79
N MET A 25 -5.87 -6.72 2.21
CA MET A 25 -7.30 -6.86 2.50
C MET A 25 -7.99 -7.96 1.70
N LEU A 26 -7.32 -8.53 0.69
CA LEU A 26 -7.88 -9.39 -0.34
C LEU A 26 -9.00 -8.69 -1.14
N ALA A 27 -8.73 -8.21 -2.35
CA ALA A 27 -9.76 -7.56 -3.15
C ALA A 27 -10.89 -8.53 -3.48
N GLU A 28 -12.15 -8.07 -3.50
CA GLU A 28 -13.31 -8.91 -3.81
C GLU A 28 -13.22 -9.46 -5.23
N SER A 29 -12.80 -8.62 -6.17
CA SER A 29 -12.60 -8.98 -7.57
C SER A 29 -11.61 -10.12 -7.79
N TYR A 30 -10.73 -10.41 -6.82
CA TYR A 30 -9.73 -11.48 -6.94
C TYR A 30 -10.23 -12.84 -6.47
N ILE A 31 -11.24 -12.90 -5.60
CA ILE A 31 -11.77 -14.15 -5.07
C ILE A 31 -12.36 -15.04 -6.17
N GLY A 32 -13.00 -14.43 -7.17
CA GLY A 32 -13.68 -15.13 -8.27
C GLY A 32 -12.77 -15.54 -9.44
N LEU A 33 -11.52 -15.10 -9.46
CA LEU A 33 -10.61 -15.40 -10.57
C LEU A 33 -10.22 -16.89 -10.54
N PRO A 34 -10.09 -17.57 -11.71
CA PRO A 34 -9.79 -19.00 -11.78
C PRO A 34 -8.55 -19.41 -10.97
N TYR A 35 -7.50 -18.58 -10.98
CA TYR A 35 -6.28 -18.80 -10.22
C TYR A 35 -6.50 -18.85 -8.70
N TYR A 36 -7.33 -17.96 -8.16
CA TYR A 36 -7.59 -17.84 -6.73
C TYR A 36 -8.73 -18.73 -6.24
N SER A 37 -9.62 -19.18 -7.13
CA SER A 37 -10.73 -20.05 -6.79
C SER A 37 -10.28 -21.37 -6.15
N TYR A 38 -9.11 -21.89 -6.55
CA TYR A 38 -8.49 -23.04 -5.91
C TYR A 38 -7.90 -22.68 -4.54
N SER A 39 -7.27 -21.51 -4.41
CA SER A 39 -6.65 -21.04 -3.16
C SER A 39 -7.64 -20.91 -2.01
N TYR A 40 -8.92 -20.67 -2.30
CA TYR A 40 -9.97 -20.48 -1.30
C TYR A 40 -10.97 -21.65 -1.24
N SER A 41 -10.65 -22.81 -1.81
CA SER A 41 -11.56 -23.97 -1.88
C SER A 41 -12.05 -24.49 -0.51
N TYR A 42 -11.27 -24.25 0.55
CA TYR A 42 -11.62 -24.61 1.92
C TYR A 42 -12.37 -23.50 2.68
N SER A 43 -12.47 -22.30 2.12
CA SER A 43 -13.20 -21.20 2.73
C SER A 43 -14.68 -21.29 2.38
N SER A 44 -15.55 -21.13 3.38
CA SER A 44 -16.99 -21.09 3.09
C SER A 44 -17.34 -19.84 2.27
N SER A 45 -18.32 -19.95 1.37
CA SER A 45 -18.80 -18.82 0.57
C SER A 45 -19.24 -17.63 1.44
N ARG A 46 -19.77 -17.88 2.64
CA ARG A 46 -20.14 -16.83 3.61
C ARG A 46 -18.93 -16.07 4.15
N CYS A 47 -17.77 -16.72 4.28
CA CYS A 47 -16.53 -16.08 4.73
C CYS A 47 -15.88 -15.26 3.60
N LEU A 48 -16.05 -15.70 2.36
CA LEU A 48 -15.53 -15.01 1.18
C LEU A 48 -16.39 -13.80 0.79
N ASP A 49 -17.71 -13.87 1.02
CA ASP A 49 -18.66 -12.79 0.76
C ASP A 49 -18.17 -11.45 1.33
N TRP A 50 -18.06 -10.45 0.44
CA TRP A 50 -17.62 -9.11 0.77
C TRP A 50 -18.28 -8.52 2.02
N ARG A 51 -19.61 -8.66 2.17
CA ARG A 51 -20.35 -7.99 3.24
C ARG A 51 -20.00 -8.55 4.61
N ASN A 52 -19.70 -9.84 4.69
CA ASN A 52 -19.27 -10.47 5.93
C ASN A 52 -17.80 -10.18 6.21
N ARG A 53 -16.95 -10.35 5.19
CA ARG A 53 -15.51 -10.15 5.29
C ARG A 53 -15.17 -8.71 5.63
N SER A 54 -15.77 -7.74 4.95
CA SER A 54 -15.55 -6.31 5.20
C SER A 54 -15.86 -5.89 6.64
N LYS A 55 -16.95 -6.41 7.24
CA LYS A 55 -17.29 -6.17 8.65
C LYS A 55 -16.28 -6.79 9.62
N ALA A 56 -15.86 -8.01 9.36
CA ALA A 56 -14.85 -8.70 10.17
C ALA A 56 -13.51 -7.95 10.10
N THR A 57 -13.06 -7.61 8.89
CA THR A 57 -11.83 -6.86 8.68
C THR A 57 -11.91 -5.46 9.29
N LEU A 58 -13.02 -4.75 9.15
CA LEU A 58 -13.19 -3.45 9.77
C LEU A 58 -13.11 -3.52 11.30
N THR A 59 -13.74 -4.54 11.90
CA THR A 59 -13.63 -4.81 13.35
C THR A 59 -12.17 -5.02 13.75
N LEU A 60 -11.44 -5.86 13.00
CA LEU A 60 -10.01 -6.09 13.20
C LEU A 60 -9.19 -4.79 13.14
N LEU A 61 -9.37 -3.98 12.08
CA LEU A 61 -8.64 -2.71 11.90
C LEU A 61 -8.91 -1.72 13.06
N LYS A 62 -10.15 -1.69 13.57
CA LYS A 62 -10.53 -0.86 14.72
C LYS A 62 -9.87 -1.36 16.02
N GLU A 63 -9.85 -2.66 16.24
CA GLU A 63 -9.27 -3.30 17.44
C GLU A 63 -7.74 -3.20 17.50
N LEU A 64 -7.08 -3.17 16.35
CA LEU A 64 -5.63 -2.95 16.26
C LEU A 64 -5.20 -1.59 16.82
N ARG A 65 -6.12 -0.59 16.88
CA ARG A 65 -5.89 0.75 17.44
C ARG A 65 -4.54 1.35 16.99
N SER A 66 -4.24 1.23 15.71
CA SER A 66 -3.02 1.76 15.10
C SER A 66 -3.08 3.27 14.90
N ASP A 67 -1.92 3.89 14.81
CA ASP A 67 -1.78 5.28 14.38
C ASP A 67 -1.64 5.37 12.86
N PHE A 68 -1.10 4.32 12.24
CA PHE A 68 -1.00 4.13 10.79
C PHE A 68 -1.55 2.75 10.37
N LEU A 69 -2.42 2.72 9.37
CA LEU A 69 -2.85 1.52 8.65
C LEU A 69 -2.38 1.62 7.20
N CYS A 70 -1.48 0.74 6.79
CA CYS A 70 -1.06 0.57 5.40
C CYS A 70 -1.88 -0.58 4.80
N LEU A 71 -2.83 -0.26 3.93
CA LEU A 71 -3.76 -1.25 3.36
C LEU A 71 -3.41 -1.51 1.89
N LEU A 72 -3.34 -2.79 1.53
CA LEU A 72 -3.20 -3.28 0.15
C LEU A 72 -4.48 -4.00 -0.26
N GLU A 73 -4.69 -4.14 -1.57
CA GLU A 73 -5.88 -4.77 -2.15
C GLU A 73 -7.20 -4.18 -1.62
N LEU A 74 -7.22 -2.87 -1.40
CA LEU A 74 -8.40 -2.18 -0.90
C LEU A 74 -9.40 -2.00 -2.05
N GLU A 75 -10.48 -2.76 -2.03
CA GLU A 75 -11.65 -2.55 -2.89
C GLU A 75 -12.82 -2.00 -2.07
N HIS A 76 -13.78 -1.34 -2.73
CA HIS A 76 -14.87 -0.61 -2.06
C HIS A 76 -14.33 0.41 -1.03
N GLU A 77 -13.34 1.19 -1.43
CA GLU A 77 -12.58 2.15 -0.63
C GLU A 77 -13.49 3.12 0.13
N TYR A 78 -14.59 3.57 -0.49
CA TYR A 78 -15.57 4.45 0.16
C TYR A 78 -16.10 3.90 1.50
N PHE A 79 -16.32 2.58 1.60
CA PHE A 79 -16.76 1.94 2.84
C PHE A 79 -15.72 2.13 3.96
N TYR A 80 -14.45 1.76 3.72
CA TYR A 80 -13.40 1.87 4.73
C TYR A 80 -13.03 3.32 5.03
N ILE A 81 -12.99 4.19 4.03
CA ILE A 81 -12.73 5.63 4.22
C ILE A 81 -13.79 6.22 5.14
N THR A 82 -15.07 5.95 4.86
CA THR A 82 -16.17 6.48 5.68
C THR A 82 -16.11 5.91 7.10
N GLU A 83 -16.00 4.59 7.23
CA GLU A 83 -15.99 3.92 8.53
C GLU A 83 -14.79 4.30 9.38
N LEU A 84 -13.57 4.26 8.83
CA LEU A 84 -12.35 4.59 9.58
C LEU A 84 -12.28 6.09 9.90
N LYS A 85 -12.88 6.98 9.09
CA LYS A 85 -12.99 8.40 9.40
C LYS A 85 -13.79 8.66 10.68
N THR A 86 -14.83 7.86 10.97
CA THR A 86 -15.55 7.96 12.25
C THR A 86 -14.67 7.63 13.46
N TYR A 87 -13.54 6.93 13.23
CA TYR A 87 -12.53 6.62 14.23
C TYR A 87 -11.35 7.60 14.16
N GLY A 88 -11.46 8.73 13.47
CA GLY A 88 -10.43 9.77 13.43
C GLY A 88 -9.27 9.49 12.48
N TYR A 89 -9.42 8.51 11.58
CA TYR A 89 -8.45 8.30 10.51
C TYR A 89 -8.71 9.24 9.34
N TYR A 90 -7.63 9.79 8.82
CA TYR A 90 -7.56 10.41 7.49
C TYR A 90 -6.85 9.43 6.58
N SER A 91 -7.00 9.56 5.27
CA SER A 91 -6.40 8.61 4.34
C SER A 91 -5.83 9.28 3.11
N VAL A 92 -4.82 8.62 2.56
CA VAL A 92 -4.30 8.88 1.23
C VAL A 92 -4.20 7.55 0.51
N TYR A 93 -4.63 7.49 -0.74
CA TYR A 93 -4.69 6.25 -1.51
C TYR A 93 -4.40 6.51 -2.99
N ILE A 94 -4.03 5.43 -3.69
CA ILE A 94 -3.78 5.37 -5.13
C ILE A 94 -4.32 4.04 -5.67
N GLN A 95 -5.03 4.10 -6.80
CA GLN A 95 -5.50 2.90 -7.50
C GLN A 95 -4.32 2.27 -8.20
N ARG A 96 -4.29 0.94 -8.26
CA ARG A 96 -3.35 0.28 -9.15
C ARG A 96 -3.68 0.61 -10.60
N ASP A 97 -2.64 0.70 -11.42
CA ASP A 97 -2.79 0.96 -12.86
C ASP A 97 -3.32 -0.28 -13.59
N GLY A 98 -3.49 -0.21 -14.91
CA GLY A 98 -3.86 -1.39 -15.72
C GLY A 98 -5.29 -1.88 -15.44
N GLU A 99 -6.22 -0.94 -15.21
CA GLU A 99 -7.64 -1.21 -14.91
C GLU A 99 -7.89 -2.10 -13.68
N LYS A 100 -6.91 -2.19 -12.77
CA LYS A 100 -7.09 -2.98 -11.55
C LYS A 100 -8.13 -2.33 -10.63
N PRO A 101 -9.05 -3.13 -10.05
CA PRO A 101 -10.13 -2.59 -9.22
C PRO A 101 -9.65 -2.20 -7.81
N ASP A 102 -8.46 -2.64 -7.40
CA ASP A 102 -7.96 -2.47 -6.04
C ASP A 102 -7.04 -1.26 -5.86
N TRP A 103 -7.01 -0.79 -4.62
CA TRP A 103 -6.28 0.40 -4.20
C TRP A 103 -5.23 0.05 -3.14
N CYS A 104 -4.20 0.89 -3.08
CA CYS A 104 -3.21 0.92 -2.00
C CYS A 104 -3.40 2.22 -1.20
N GLY A 105 -3.42 2.14 0.12
CA GLY A 105 -3.70 3.30 0.97
C GLY A 105 -2.90 3.36 2.26
N ILE A 106 -2.68 4.57 2.75
CA ILE A 106 -2.18 4.88 4.09
C ILE A 106 -3.27 5.64 4.82
N PHE A 107 -3.82 5.05 5.88
CA PHE A 107 -4.73 5.70 6.81
C PHE A 107 -3.95 6.08 8.06
N TYR A 108 -4.20 7.27 8.61
CA TYR A 108 -3.44 7.80 9.73
C TYR A 108 -4.33 8.59 10.70
N LYS A 109 -4.03 8.49 12.00
CA LYS A 109 -4.73 9.22 13.05
C LYS A 109 -4.36 10.70 13.03
N HIS A 110 -5.29 11.55 12.60
CA HIS A 110 -5.01 12.99 12.44
C HIS A 110 -4.67 13.71 13.76
N ASN A 111 -5.12 13.18 14.89
CA ASN A 111 -4.78 13.71 16.21
C ASN A 111 -3.37 13.29 16.68
N VAL A 112 -2.76 12.29 16.05
CA VAL A 112 -1.40 11.80 16.36
C VAL A 112 -0.37 12.38 15.39
N VAL A 113 -0.75 12.55 14.12
CA VAL A 113 0.17 13.02 13.08
C VAL A 113 -0.44 14.05 12.15
N GLU A 114 0.41 14.89 11.59
CA GLU A 114 0.08 15.86 10.54
C GLU A 114 0.79 15.44 9.24
N SER A 115 0.04 15.23 8.16
CA SER A 115 0.60 14.96 6.83
C SER A 115 1.20 16.22 6.22
N LEU A 116 2.46 16.14 5.78
CA LEU A 116 3.21 17.27 5.21
C LEU A 116 3.31 17.19 3.68
N ILE A 117 3.82 16.07 3.17
CA ILE A 117 4.11 15.86 1.74
C ILE A 117 3.60 14.48 1.36
N LYS A 118 2.93 14.38 0.21
CA LYS A 118 2.45 13.14 -0.39
C LYS A 118 3.10 12.98 -1.76
N ASN A 119 3.70 11.82 -1.98
CA ASN A 119 4.14 11.39 -3.30
C ASN A 119 3.49 10.05 -3.65
N THR A 120 3.17 9.87 -4.92
CA THR A 120 2.68 8.61 -5.49
C THR A 120 3.55 8.24 -6.67
N ILE A 121 3.76 6.95 -6.87
CA ILE A 121 4.57 6.41 -7.96
C ILE A 121 3.73 5.34 -8.65
N ASN A 122 3.59 5.48 -9.96
CA ASN A 122 3.27 4.37 -10.84
C ASN A 122 4.60 3.79 -11.33
N TYR A 123 4.86 2.51 -11.08
CA TYR A 123 6.19 1.96 -11.38
C TYR A 123 6.45 1.89 -12.89
N ASN A 124 5.40 1.82 -13.72
CA ASN A 124 5.51 1.88 -15.17
C ASN A 124 5.98 3.24 -15.69
N ASP A 125 5.90 4.30 -14.89
CA ASP A 125 6.47 5.61 -15.26
C ASP A 125 7.99 5.63 -15.06
N LEU A 126 8.54 4.73 -14.25
CA LEU A 126 9.98 4.64 -14.01
C LEU A 126 10.71 3.96 -15.17
N SER A 127 10.09 2.99 -15.87
CA SER A 127 10.68 2.38 -17.06
C SER A 127 10.76 3.33 -18.25
N LYS A 128 9.84 4.28 -18.35
CA LYS A 128 9.90 5.30 -19.41
C LYS A 128 11.09 6.24 -19.21
N SER A 129 11.45 6.53 -17.96
CA SER A 129 12.53 7.46 -17.63
C SER A 129 13.96 6.95 -17.87
N CYS A 130 14.16 5.64 -18.04
CA CYS A 130 15.50 5.09 -18.30
C CYS A 130 15.91 5.09 -19.79
N TYR A 131 15.04 5.55 -20.70
CA TYR A 131 15.36 5.64 -22.13
C TYR A 131 15.67 7.05 -22.62
N ASP A 132 15.44 8.08 -21.80
CA ASP A 132 15.70 9.48 -22.18
C ASP A 132 17.16 9.92 -21.90
N ASP A 133 17.97 9.10 -21.23
CA ASP A 133 19.38 9.41 -20.88
C ASP A 133 20.42 8.77 -21.84
N ASP A 134 20.00 7.96 -22.82
CA ASP A 134 20.90 7.22 -23.73
C ASP A 134 21.23 7.96 -25.06
N ASP A 135 21.00 9.27 -25.16
CA ASP A 135 21.47 10.09 -26.31
C ASP A 135 22.95 10.51 -26.20
N LEU A 136 23.80 9.65 -25.62
CA LEU A 136 25.26 9.76 -25.70
C LEU A 136 25.83 8.47 -26.28
N GLY A 137 25.87 8.45 -27.62
CA GLY A 137 26.25 7.31 -28.43
C GLY A 137 27.49 6.55 -27.98
N TYR A 138 27.36 5.23 -27.92
CA TYR A 138 28.48 4.31 -28.01
C TYR A 138 28.18 3.19 -29.00
N SER A 139 29.18 2.94 -29.83
CA SER A 139 29.14 2.09 -31.02
C SER A 139 28.96 0.60 -30.73
N SER A 140 28.16 -0.03 -31.58
CA SER A 140 28.03 -1.45 -31.91
C SER A 140 29.15 -2.39 -31.44
N TYR A 141 28.78 -3.37 -30.62
CA TYR A 141 29.33 -4.72 -30.68
C TYR A 141 28.18 -5.70 -30.89
N ASP A 142 28.33 -6.47 -31.96
CA ASP A 142 27.46 -7.50 -32.50
C ASP A 142 27.70 -8.81 -31.73
N ASP A 143 26.71 -9.28 -30.97
CA ASP A 143 26.64 -10.67 -30.52
C ASP A 143 25.19 -11.09 -30.21
N GLY A 144 24.72 -12.12 -30.92
CA GLY A 144 23.68 -13.04 -30.45
C GLY A 144 22.22 -12.57 -30.47
N ASP A 145 21.56 -12.85 -31.60
CA ASP A 145 20.11 -12.84 -31.82
C ASP A 145 19.29 -13.54 -30.69
N LEU A 146 18.81 -12.73 -29.74
CA LEU A 146 17.52 -12.93 -29.08
C LEU A 146 16.67 -11.71 -29.44
N GLY A 147 15.95 -11.81 -30.56
CA GLY A 147 15.00 -10.80 -31.01
C GLY A 147 13.93 -10.48 -29.97
N TYR A 148 14.24 -9.55 -29.06
CA TYR A 148 13.23 -8.71 -28.43
C TYR A 148 12.74 -7.76 -29.51
N SER A 149 11.62 -8.11 -30.14
CA SER A 149 10.85 -7.17 -30.94
C SER A 149 10.40 -6.05 -30.02
N CYS A 150 11.15 -4.96 -29.99
CA CYS A 150 10.81 -3.69 -29.36
C CYS A 150 9.64 -3.05 -30.12
N ASN A 151 8.45 -3.62 -29.93
CA ASN A 151 7.21 -2.88 -30.10
C ASN A 151 7.16 -1.90 -28.92
N GLY A 152 6.88 -0.62 -29.18
CA GLY A 152 6.94 0.48 -28.20
C GLY A 152 5.91 0.45 -27.07
N ASP A 153 5.82 -0.69 -26.37
CA ASP A 153 4.97 -0.98 -25.22
C ASP A 153 5.84 -1.48 -24.04
N ASP A 154 6.89 -0.74 -23.68
CA ASP A 154 7.73 -1.03 -22.50
C ASP A 154 7.02 -0.61 -21.19
N ASP A 155 5.78 -1.04 -21.04
CA ASP A 155 5.17 -1.28 -19.74
C ASP A 155 6.02 -2.38 -19.07
N LEU A 156 6.44 -2.20 -17.80
CA LEU A 156 7.11 -3.27 -17.06
C LEU A 156 6.23 -4.53 -16.93
N GLY A 157 4.99 -4.46 -17.41
CA GLY A 157 3.91 -5.42 -17.24
C GLY A 157 3.45 -5.45 -15.79
N ARG A 158 3.73 -4.36 -15.05
CA ARG A 158 3.62 -4.32 -13.60
C ARG A 158 2.73 -3.17 -13.22
N ASP A 159 1.45 -3.50 -13.02
CA ASP A 159 0.39 -2.66 -12.44
C ASP A 159 0.63 -2.32 -10.95
N CYS A 160 1.89 -2.10 -10.58
CA CYS A 160 2.35 -1.80 -9.25
C CYS A 160 2.26 -0.30 -9.01
N VAL A 161 1.89 0.06 -7.79
CA VAL A 161 1.88 1.46 -7.35
C VAL A 161 2.49 1.59 -5.96
N GLY A 162 3.07 2.76 -5.71
CA GLY A 162 3.64 3.16 -4.44
C GLY A 162 3.01 4.46 -3.97
N ILE A 163 2.79 4.55 -2.67
CA ILE A 163 2.40 5.79 -1.99
C ILE A 163 3.36 6.05 -0.84
N MET A 164 3.83 7.29 -0.72
CA MET A 164 4.71 7.74 0.34
C MET A 164 4.19 9.05 0.92
N VAL A 165 4.12 9.13 2.25
CA VAL A 165 3.68 10.34 2.93
C VAL A 165 4.64 10.66 4.07
N ALA A 166 5.10 11.91 4.12
CA ALA A 166 5.87 12.46 5.23
C ALA A 166 4.91 13.03 6.28
N PHE A 167 5.11 12.66 7.53
CA PHE A 167 4.27 13.03 8.66
C PHE A 167 5.08 13.71 9.76
N ARG A 168 4.56 14.79 10.32
CA ARG A 168 5.03 15.34 11.60
C ARG A 168 4.27 14.69 12.75
N LEU A 169 4.98 14.18 13.75
CA LEU A 169 4.35 13.66 14.96
C LEU A 169 3.84 14.83 15.82
N ARG A 170 2.57 14.81 16.21
CA ARG A 170 1.97 15.81 17.10
C ARG A 170 2.35 15.49 18.54
N GLY A 171 2.59 16.53 19.34
CA GLY A 171 2.91 16.40 20.77
C GLY A 171 4.31 15.86 21.07
N ALA A 172 5.13 15.60 20.04
CA ALA A 172 6.56 15.35 20.22
C ALA A 172 7.27 16.69 20.55
N PRO A 173 8.19 16.73 21.53
CA PRO A 173 8.94 17.95 21.86
C PRO A 173 9.94 18.34 20.75
N SER A 174 10.23 17.42 19.83
CA SER A 174 11.09 17.61 18.67
C SER A 174 10.27 17.58 17.36
N ASN A 175 10.74 18.29 16.33
CA ASN A 175 10.13 18.30 14.99
C ASN A 175 10.40 17.00 14.20
N HIS A 176 10.17 15.85 14.83
CA HIS A 176 10.40 14.55 14.19
C HIS A 176 9.45 14.33 13.02
N ILE A 177 10.04 13.94 11.90
CA ILE A 177 9.34 13.57 10.68
C ILE A 177 9.46 12.05 10.50
N VAL A 178 8.32 11.40 10.26
CA VAL A 178 8.23 9.99 9.90
C VAL A 178 7.75 9.90 8.46
N ILE A 179 8.47 9.18 7.61
CA ILE A 179 8.02 8.89 6.25
C ILE A 179 7.45 7.47 6.26
N VAL A 180 6.19 7.34 5.84
CA VAL A 180 5.53 6.04 5.68
C VAL A 180 5.33 5.80 4.20
N ALA A 181 5.87 4.68 3.71
CA ALA A 181 5.67 4.21 2.34
C ALA A 181 4.85 2.91 2.36
N ASN A 182 3.93 2.77 1.42
CA ASN A 182 3.13 1.58 1.20
C ASN A 182 3.10 1.25 -0.29
N THR A 183 3.22 -0.02 -0.66
CA THR A 183 3.30 -0.44 -2.06
C THR A 183 2.79 -1.87 -2.24
N HIS A 184 2.23 -2.15 -3.40
CA HIS A 184 1.86 -3.50 -3.83
C HIS A 184 2.77 -3.89 -5.00
N ILE A 185 3.75 -4.76 -4.74
CA ILE A 185 4.67 -5.29 -5.76
C ILE A 185 4.12 -6.58 -6.38
N PHE A 186 4.61 -6.91 -7.59
CA PHE A 186 4.27 -8.12 -8.34
C PHE A 186 4.77 -9.40 -7.65
#